data_AF-A0A7V9B2P4-F1
#
_entry.id   AF-A0A7V9B2P4-F1
#
_cell.length_a   1.000
_cell.length_b   1.000
_cell.length_c   1.000
_cell.angle_alpha   90.00
_cell.angle_beta   90.00
_cell.angle_gamma   90.00
#
_symmetry.space_group_name_H-M   'P 1'
#
loop_
_entity.id
_entity.type
_entity.pdbx_description
1 polymer ?
#
loop_
_entity_poly.entity_id
_entity_poly.type
_entity_poly.pdbx_seq_one_letter_code
_entity_poly.pdbx_strand_id
1 'polypeptide(L)'
;VVAGDSAGGGLTAATLVALRDAGLPAPAAAVLISPWVDLSFSGESMDTRADVDPMCSRESLTPSAEAYLADADPQAPTASPLFADLDGLPPLLVHVGDAEVLLDDATRFAQRAEAAGVDVTLDVQPEMIHVWHLFGGFVPEADTAVAAVARWLDEKVWLARS
;
A
#
# COMPACT_ATOMS: atom_id res chain seq x y z
N VAL A 1 0.55 12.19 9.76
CA VAL A 1 0.06 11.11 8.89
C VAL A 1 0.78 11.25 7.57
N VAL A 2 1.16 10.13 6.95
CA VAL A 2 1.63 10.07 5.56
C VAL A 2 0.71 9.11 4.82
N ALA A 3 0.30 9.43 3.60
CA ALA A 3 -0.62 8.61 2.84
C ALA A 3 -0.29 8.67 1.35
N GLY A 4 -0.61 7.59 0.64
CA GLY A 4 -0.47 7.54 -0.81
C GLY A 4 -1.12 6.30 -1.42
N ASP A 5 -1.39 6.38 -2.71
CA ASP A 5 -2.00 5.33 -3.52
C ASP A 5 -1.02 4.75 -4.54
N SER A 6 -1.19 3.47 -4.91
CA SER A 6 -0.38 2.82 -5.95
C SER A 6 1.14 2.94 -5.67
N ALA A 7 1.91 3.49 -6.61
CA ALA A 7 3.32 3.84 -6.40
C ALA A 7 3.53 4.81 -5.22
N GLY A 8 2.60 5.72 -4.96
CA GLY A 8 2.60 6.59 -3.77
C GLY A 8 2.34 5.83 -2.47
N GLY A 9 1.60 4.72 -2.52
CA GLY A 9 1.45 3.78 -1.40
C GLY A 9 2.76 3.05 -1.11
N GLY A 10 3.46 2.60 -2.16
CA GLY A 10 4.83 2.09 -2.07
C GLY A 10 5.81 3.11 -1.48
N LEU A 11 5.80 4.34 -2.01
CA LEU A 11 6.63 5.43 -1.51
C LEU A 11 6.31 5.80 -0.07
N THR A 12 5.04 5.72 0.34
CA THR A 12 4.63 5.89 1.74
C THR A 12 5.33 4.85 2.62
N ALA A 13 5.25 3.56 2.28
CA ALA A 13 5.93 2.50 3.01
C ALA A 13 7.46 2.70 3.06
N ALA A 14 8.09 2.98 1.92
CA ALA A 14 9.53 3.22 1.83
C ALA A 14 9.97 4.45 2.65
N THR A 15 9.15 5.50 2.69
CA THR A 15 9.40 6.68 3.53
C THR A 15 9.38 6.33 5.02
N LEU A 16 8.43 5.51 5.46
CA LEU A 16 8.37 5.10 6.87
C LEU A 16 9.59 4.27 7.28
N VAL A 17 10.01 3.33 6.41
CA VAL A 17 11.25 2.55 6.57
C VAL A 17 12.44 3.50 6.70
N ALA A 18 12.58 4.45 5.78
CA ALA A 18 13.69 5.40 5.78
C ALA A 18 13.72 6.31 7.04
N LEU A 19 12.55 6.76 7.52
CA LEU A 19 12.45 7.55 8.75
C LEU A 19 12.90 6.74 9.97
N ARG A 20 12.44 5.50 10.08
CA ARG A 20 12.79 4.57 11.17
C ARG A 20 14.28 4.26 11.16
N ASP A 21 14.85 3.94 10.00
CA ASP A 21 16.29 3.65 9.86
C ASP A 21 17.17 4.87 10.16
N ALA A 22 16.67 6.08 9.88
CA ALA A 22 17.35 7.33 10.21
C ALA A 22 17.19 7.76 11.68
N GLY A 23 16.42 7.03 12.50
CA GLY A 23 16.12 7.40 13.88
C GLY A 23 15.30 8.69 14.00
N LEU A 24 14.54 9.04 12.95
CA LEU A 24 13.68 10.23 12.92
C LEU A 24 12.30 9.91 13.52
N PRO A 25 11.58 10.94 14.02
CA PRO A 25 10.23 10.73 14.56
C PRO A 25 9.28 10.14 13.51
N ALA A 26 8.61 9.04 13.87
CA ALA A 26 7.59 8.43 13.03
C ALA A 26 6.33 9.33 12.96
N PRO A 27 5.59 9.33 11.84
CA PRO A 27 4.25 9.93 11.81
C PRO A 27 3.30 9.11 12.70
N ALA A 28 2.23 9.74 13.18
CA ALA A 28 1.25 9.08 14.05
C ALA A 28 0.56 7.84 13.42
N ALA A 29 0.43 7.81 12.09
CA ALA A 29 -0.21 6.75 11.33
C ALA A 29 0.14 6.89 9.84
N ALA A 30 -0.08 5.84 9.06
CA ALA A 30 0.00 5.89 7.61
C ALA A 30 -1.16 5.15 6.91
N VAL A 31 -1.49 5.61 5.70
CA VAL A 31 -2.55 5.02 4.87
C VAL A 31 -1.97 4.65 3.51
N LEU A 32 -2.15 3.40 3.11
CA LEU A 32 -1.67 2.82 1.87
C LEU A 32 -2.89 2.37 1.07
N ILE A 33 -3.07 2.93 -0.11
CA ILE A 33 -4.20 2.60 -0.99
C ILE A 33 -3.68 1.84 -2.20
N SER A 34 -4.14 0.62 -2.42
CA SER A 34 -3.69 -0.27 -3.49
C SER A 34 -2.17 -0.24 -3.69
N PRO A 35 -1.36 -0.39 -2.62
CA PRO A 35 0.05 -0.02 -2.66
C PRO A 35 0.87 -0.94 -3.56
N TRP A 36 1.72 -0.35 -4.40
CA TRP A 36 2.72 -1.08 -5.18
C TRP A 36 4.03 -1.14 -4.39
N VAL A 37 4.35 -2.30 -3.81
CA VAL A 37 5.47 -2.48 -2.86
C VAL A 37 6.50 -3.51 -3.31
N ASP A 38 6.25 -4.18 -4.44
CA ASP A 38 7.08 -5.21 -5.04
C ASP A 38 7.28 -4.95 -6.54
N LEU A 39 8.40 -4.32 -6.87
CA LEU A 39 8.81 -4.07 -8.26
C LEU A 39 9.38 -5.32 -8.95
N SER A 40 9.50 -6.45 -8.25
CA SER A 40 9.87 -7.75 -8.84
C SER A 40 8.65 -8.51 -9.38
N PHE A 41 7.43 -8.01 -9.13
CA PHE A 41 6.17 -8.61 -9.58
C PHE A 41 6.01 -10.08 -9.15
N SER A 42 6.36 -10.39 -7.90
CA SER A 42 6.41 -11.77 -7.38
C SER A 42 5.08 -12.26 -6.81
N GLY A 43 4.05 -11.42 -6.72
CA GLY A 43 2.71 -11.80 -6.29
C GLY A 43 1.98 -12.62 -7.36
N GLU A 44 1.27 -13.66 -6.95
CA GLU A 44 0.43 -14.50 -7.83
C GLU A 44 -0.78 -13.71 -8.36
N SER A 45 -1.26 -12.69 -7.64
CA SER A 45 -2.32 -11.76 -8.10
C SER A 45 -1.96 -11.06 -9.40
N MET A 46 -0.67 -10.87 -9.69
CA MET A 46 -0.20 -10.26 -10.93
C MET A 46 -0.70 -11.01 -12.17
N ASP A 47 -0.87 -12.34 -12.04
CA ASP A 47 -1.35 -13.20 -13.11
C ASP A 47 -2.81 -13.66 -12.85
N THR A 48 -3.18 -13.96 -11.61
CA THR A 48 -4.53 -14.47 -11.28
C THR A 48 -5.64 -13.41 -11.26
N ARG A 49 -5.27 -12.11 -11.21
CA ARG A 49 -6.20 -10.98 -11.30
C ARG A 49 -6.08 -10.19 -12.61
N ALA A 50 -5.18 -10.59 -13.51
CA ALA A 50 -4.92 -9.87 -14.76
C ALA A 50 -6.17 -9.69 -15.65
N ASP A 51 -7.09 -10.65 -15.65
CA ASP A 51 -8.31 -10.60 -16.46
C ASP A 51 -9.42 -9.73 -15.84
N VAL A 52 -9.31 -9.38 -14.55
CA VAL A 52 -10.36 -8.64 -13.82
C VAL A 52 -9.95 -7.24 -13.42
N ASP A 53 -8.66 -6.90 -13.47
CA ASP A 53 -8.15 -5.55 -13.24
C ASP A 53 -8.16 -4.73 -14.55
N PRO A 54 -9.04 -3.73 -14.69
CA PRO A 54 -9.12 -2.92 -15.91
C PRO A 54 -8.08 -1.79 -15.95
N MET A 55 -7.32 -1.56 -14.87
CA MET A 55 -6.43 -0.41 -14.71
C MET A 55 -4.96 -0.80 -14.78
N CYS A 56 -4.60 -1.94 -14.19
CA CYS A 56 -3.21 -2.35 -14.06
C CYS A 56 -3.00 -3.77 -14.58
N SER A 57 -1.84 -3.98 -15.19
CA SER A 57 -1.35 -5.29 -15.60
C SER A 57 0.16 -5.33 -15.50
N ARG A 58 0.74 -6.53 -15.52
CA ARG A 58 2.21 -6.69 -15.59
C ARG A 58 2.80 -5.88 -16.74
N GLU A 59 2.17 -5.93 -17.92
CA GLU A 59 2.62 -5.23 -19.11
C GLU A 59 2.57 -3.70 -18.93
N SER A 60 1.50 -3.16 -18.33
CA SER A 60 1.39 -1.70 -18.14
C SER A 60 2.30 -1.16 -17.03
N LEU A 61 2.60 -1.96 -16.01
CA LEU A 61 3.45 -1.57 -14.89
C LEU A 61 4.96 -1.72 -15.17
N THR A 62 5.35 -2.69 -16.01
CA THR A 62 6.77 -3.01 -16.27
C THR A 62 7.60 -1.79 -16.71
N PRO A 63 7.17 -0.95 -17.67
CA PRO A 63 7.96 0.22 -18.09
C PRO A 63 8.21 1.22 -16.95
N SER A 64 7.25 1.37 -16.03
CA SER A 64 7.39 2.24 -14.86
C SER A 64 8.40 1.67 -13.86
N ALA A 65 8.39 0.36 -13.65
CA ALA A 65 9.35 -0.32 -12.78
C ALA A 65 10.77 -0.21 -13.35
N GLU A 66 10.94 -0.50 -14.63
CA GLU A 66 12.23 -0.40 -15.34
C GLU A 66 12.79 1.02 -15.28
N ALA A 67 11.95 2.03 -15.56
CA ALA A 67 12.36 3.43 -15.51
C ALA A 67 12.74 3.89 -14.09
N TYR A 68 12.05 3.41 -13.06
CA TYR A 68 12.31 3.76 -11.68
C TYR A 68 13.56 3.07 -11.12
N LEU A 69 13.74 1.78 -11.42
CA LEU A 69 14.86 0.99 -10.94
C LEU A 69 16.16 1.31 -11.67
N ALA A 70 16.09 1.65 -12.96
CA ALA A 70 17.25 1.61 -13.85
C ALA A 70 17.98 0.25 -13.72
N ASP A 71 19.17 0.22 -13.12
CA ASP A 71 19.95 -1.00 -12.90
C ASP A 71 19.88 -1.52 -11.44
N ALA A 72 19.01 -0.93 -10.61
CA ALA A 72 18.84 -1.35 -9.22
C ALA A 72 18.14 -2.71 -9.11
N ASP A 73 18.46 -3.44 -8.04
CA ASP A 73 17.78 -4.69 -7.72
C ASP A 73 16.28 -4.43 -7.47
N PRO A 74 15.36 -5.09 -8.20
CA PRO A 74 13.92 -4.94 -7.99
C PRO A 74 13.46 -5.38 -6.60
N GLN A 75 14.27 -6.11 -5.83
CA GLN A 75 13.99 -6.48 -4.43
C GLN A 75 14.69 -5.58 -3.41
N ALA A 76 15.39 -4.51 -3.85
CA ALA A 76 16.03 -3.58 -2.94
C ALA A 76 14.98 -2.95 -1.99
N PRO A 77 15.14 -3.02 -0.65
CA PRO A 77 14.16 -2.52 0.31
C PRO A 77 13.77 -1.04 0.16
N THR A 78 14.65 -0.23 -0.43
CA THR A 78 14.42 1.19 -0.70
C THR A 78 13.48 1.44 -1.88
N ALA A 79 13.32 0.47 -2.78
CA ALA A 79 12.44 0.53 -3.95
C ALA A 79 11.21 -0.37 -3.77
N SER A 80 11.42 -1.55 -3.20
CA SER A 80 10.38 -2.55 -2.91
C SER A 80 10.28 -2.79 -1.41
N PRO A 81 9.54 -1.93 -0.67
CA PRO A 81 9.43 -2.01 0.78
C PRO A 81 8.78 -3.30 1.27
N LEU A 82 8.17 -4.11 0.39
CA LEU A 82 7.78 -5.48 0.71
C LEU A 82 8.95 -6.28 1.31
N PHE A 83 10.18 -6.03 0.87
CA PHE A 83 11.37 -6.77 1.32
C PHE A 83 12.12 -6.13 2.48
N ALA A 84 11.67 -4.97 2.98
CA ALA A 84 12.27 -4.30 4.11
C ALA A 84 12.03 -5.01 5.45
N ASP A 85 12.81 -4.63 6.47
CA ASP A 85 12.41 -4.80 7.87
C ASP A 85 11.22 -3.87 8.15
N LEU A 86 10.18 -4.35 8.81
CA LEU A 86 8.95 -3.59 9.08
C LEU A 86 8.74 -3.36 10.59
N ASP A 87 9.68 -3.76 11.45
CA ASP A 87 9.58 -3.51 12.89
C ASP A 87 9.61 -2.01 13.22
N GLY A 88 8.78 -1.59 14.18
CA GLY A 88 8.74 -0.19 14.62
C GLY A 88 8.12 0.79 13.62
N LEU A 89 7.47 0.33 12.56
CA LEU A 89 6.61 1.19 11.72
C LEU A 89 5.37 1.65 12.52
N PRO A 90 4.80 2.83 12.20
CA PRO A 90 3.59 3.32 12.86
C PRO A 90 2.36 2.51 12.43
N PRO A 91 1.19 2.70 13.07
CA PRO A 91 -0.05 2.06 12.64
C PRO A 91 -0.35 2.27 11.16
N LEU A 92 -0.79 1.21 10.49
CA LEU A 92 -1.01 1.17 9.04
C LEU A 92 -2.48 0.85 8.73
N LEU A 93 -3.08 1.65 7.86
CA LEU A 93 -4.30 1.27 7.14
C LEU A 93 -3.90 0.89 5.71
N VAL A 94 -4.24 -0.32 5.29
CA VAL A 94 -4.00 -0.81 3.94
C VAL A 94 -5.34 -1.12 3.29
N HIS A 95 -5.68 -0.38 2.24
CA HIS A 95 -6.85 -0.62 1.40
C HIS A 95 -6.39 -1.28 0.10
N VAL A 96 -7.12 -2.28 -0.39
CA VAL A 96 -6.90 -2.87 -1.72
C VAL A 96 -8.19 -3.49 -2.24
N GLY A 97 -8.42 -3.44 -3.54
CA GLY A 97 -9.52 -4.11 -4.20
C GLY A 97 -9.18 -5.57 -4.52
N ASP A 98 -10.18 -6.45 -4.45
CA ASP A 98 -10.01 -7.86 -4.82
C ASP A 98 -9.81 -8.04 -6.35
N ALA A 99 -10.31 -7.12 -7.17
CA ALA A 99 -10.15 -7.11 -8.63
C ALA A 99 -8.92 -6.28 -9.05
N GLU A 100 -7.77 -6.55 -8.42
CA GLU A 100 -6.52 -5.83 -8.67
C GLU A 100 -5.31 -6.76 -8.78
N VAL A 101 -4.41 -6.47 -9.72
CA VAL A 101 -3.13 -7.20 -9.86
C VAL A 101 -2.19 -6.97 -8.68
N LEU A 102 -2.36 -5.88 -7.92
CA LEU A 102 -1.58 -5.53 -6.73
C LEU A 102 -2.18 -6.06 -5.42
N LEU A 103 -3.16 -6.96 -5.48
CA LEU A 103 -3.75 -7.59 -4.29
C LEU A 103 -2.70 -8.27 -3.40
N ASP A 104 -1.77 -9.03 -3.99
CA ASP A 104 -0.72 -9.72 -3.24
C ASP A 104 0.35 -8.75 -2.72
N ASP A 105 0.56 -7.60 -3.35
CA ASP A 105 1.45 -6.57 -2.83
C ASP A 105 0.92 -6.05 -1.49
N ALA A 106 -0.35 -5.66 -1.46
CA ALA A 106 -1.02 -5.16 -0.27
C ALA A 106 -1.12 -6.22 0.84
N THR A 107 -1.61 -7.42 0.52
CA THR A 107 -1.86 -8.47 1.51
C THR A 107 -0.57 -9.03 2.11
N ARG A 108 0.47 -9.27 1.30
CA ARG A 108 1.77 -9.76 1.80
C ARG A 108 2.48 -8.70 2.62
N PHE A 109 2.41 -7.42 2.24
CA PHE A 109 2.97 -6.33 3.03
C PHE A 109 2.29 -6.20 4.40
N ALA A 110 0.96 -6.20 4.42
CA ALA A 110 0.18 -6.17 5.66
C ALA A 110 0.53 -7.34 6.58
N GLN A 111 0.54 -8.57 6.05
CA GLN A 111 0.90 -9.77 6.82
C GLN A 111 2.33 -9.70 7.38
N ARG A 112 3.30 -9.19 6.61
CA ARG A 112 4.68 -9.02 7.08
C ARG A 112 4.78 -7.95 8.17
N ALA A 113 4.06 -6.84 8.02
CA ALA A 113 4.03 -5.78 9.03
C ALA A 113 3.38 -6.27 10.33
N GLU A 114 2.26 -6.98 10.25
CA GLU A 114 1.62 -7.62 11.42
C GLU A 114 2.57 -8.62 12.10
N ALA A 115 3.26 -9.46 11.33
CA ALA A 115 4.24 -10.41 11.85
C ALA A 115 5.44 -9.73 12.52
N ALA A 116 5.76 -8.49 12.12
CA ALA A 116 6.76 -7.63 12.76
C ALA A 116 6.22 -6.86 13.98
N GLY A 117 4.96 -7.05 14.36
CA GLY A 117 4.35 -6.41 15.52
C GLY A 117 3.73 -5.03 15.26
N VAL A 118 3.57 -4.64 13.99
CA VAL A 118 2.90 -3.38 13.61
C VAL A 118 1.39 -3.53 13.78
N ASP A 119 0.72 -2.47 14.25
CA ASP A 119 -0.73 -2.36 14.27
C ASP A 119 -1.25 -2.09 12.85
N VAL A 120 -1.78 -3.11 12.21
CA VAL A 120 -2.24 -3.06 10.82
C VAL A 120 -3.75 -3.26 10.76
N THR A 121 -4.40 -2.48 9.92
CA THR A 121 -5.77 -2.71 9.46
C THR A 121 -5.71 -2.93 7.96
N LEU A 122 -5.92 -4.18 7.52
CA LEU A 122 -6.06 -4.52 6.10
C LEU A 122 -7.54 -4.59 5.74
N ASP A 123 -7.93 -3.84 4.71
CA ASP A 123 -9.27 -3.84 4.14
C ASP A 123 -9.21 -4.24 2.66
N VAL A 124 -9.62 -5.48 2.38
CA VAL A 124 -9.75 -6.01 1.02
C VAL A 124 -11.20 -5.84 0.59
N GLN A 125 -11.44 -4.94 -0.36
CA GLN A 125 -12.80 -4.64 -0.84
C GLN A 125 -13.19 -5.56 -2.01
N PRO A 126 -14.25 -6.37 -1.87
CA PRO A 126 -14.72 -7.25 -2.94
C PRO A 126 -15.05 -6.48 -4.21
N GLU A 127 -14.70 -7.04 -5.37
CA GLU A 127 -15.01 -6.51 -6.71
C GLU A 127 -14.41 -5.12 -7.03
N MET A 128 -13.73 -4.46 -6.08
CA MET A 128 -13.10 -3.16 -6.32
C MET A 128 -11.82 -3.28 -7.13
N ILE A 129 -11.59 -2.27 -7.96
CA ILE A 129 -10.46 -2.12 -8.88
C ILE A 129 -9.42 -1.14 -8.33
N HIS A 130 -8.31 -0.99 -9.05
CA HIS A 130 -7.19 -0.16 -8.65
C HIS A 130 -7.58 1.26 -8.25
N VAL A 131 -7.25 1.64 -7.01
CA VAL A 131 -7.50 2.98 -6.44
C VAL A 131 -8.96 3.42 -6.67
N TRP A 132 -9.92 2.55 -6.40
CA TRP A 132 -11.35 2.84 -6.60
C TRP A 132 -11.81 4.12 -5.89
N HIS A 133 -11.07 4.60 -4.88
CA HIS A 133 -11.26 5.89 -4.21
C HIS A 133 -11.35 7.08 -5.18
N LEU A 134 -10.69 7.02 -6.35
CA LEU A 134 -10.75 8.07 -7.36
C LEU A 134 -12.14 8.26 -7.97
N PHE A 135 -13.04 7.28 -7.81
CA PHE A 135 -14.43 7.34 -8.28
C PHE A 135 -15.40 7.90 -7.23
N GLY A 136 -14.90 8.60 -6.21
CA GLY A 136 -15.73 9.30 -5.22
C GLY A 136 -16.76 10.22 -5.87
N GLY A 137 -17.99 10.21 -5.36
CA GLY A 137 -19.16 10.89 -5.93
C GLY A 137 -19.77 10.22 -7.16
N PHE A 138 -19.15 9.17 -7.71
CA PHE A 138 -19.70 8.38 -8.82
C PHE A 138 -20.15 6.99 -8.37
N VAL A 139 -19.39 6.34 -7.47
CA VAL A 139 -19.73 5.02 -6.91
C VAL A 139 -19.76 5.05 -5.38
N PRO A 140 -20.80 4.49 -4.72
CA PRO A 140 -20.94 4.53 -3.26
C PRO A 140 -19.77 3.90 -2.49
N GLU A 141 -19.13 2.89 -3.06
CA GLU A 141 -18.02 2.15 -2.47
C GLU A 141 -16.77 3.04 -2.30
N ALA A 142 -16.53 3.95 -3.25
CA ALA A 142 -15.44 4.91 -3.17
C ALA A 142 -15.67 5.93 -2.04
N ASP A 143 -16.89 6.48 -1.95
CA ASP A 143 -17.26 7.41 -0.87
C ASP A 143 -17.16 6.73 0.50
N THR A 144 -17.63 5.48 0.58
CA THR A 144 -17.54 4.65 1.79
C THR A 144 -16.10 4.43 2.20
N ALA A 145 -15.22 4.08 1.25
CA ALA A 145 -13.81 3.83 1.54
C ALA A 145 -13.07 5.11 1.98
N VAL A 146 -13.34 6.26 1.36
CA VAL A 146 -12.77 7.55 1.80
C VAL A 146 -13.26 7.92 3.20
N ALA A 147 -14.55 7.72 3.50
CA ALA A 147 -15.08 7.93 4.84
C ALA A 147 -14.49 6.98 5.88
N ALA A 148 -14.20 5.73 5.50
CA ALA A 148 -13.53 4.75 6.36
C ALA A 148 -12.10 5.19 6.69
N VAL A 149 -11.33 5.69 5.71
CA VAL A 149 -10.00 6.27 5.94
C VAL A 149 -10.07 7.43 6.93
N ALA A 150 -11.01 8.36 6.75
CA ALA A 150 -11.16 9.51 7.64
C ALA A 150 -11.45 9.08 9.10
N ARG A 151 -12.38 8.15 9.29
CA ARG A 151 -12.73 7.63 10.61
C ARG A 151 -11.58 6.90 11.29
N TRP A 152 -10.86 6.06 10.54
CA TRP A 152 -9.69 5.35 11.08
C TRP A 152 -8.59 6.34 11.50
N LEU A 153 -8.36 7.39 10.71
CA LEU A 153 -7.41 8.44 11.05
C LEU A 153 -7.83 9.22 12.29
N ASP A 154 -9.10 9.56 12.44
CA ASP A 154 -9.61 10.20 13.65
C ASP A 154 -9.32 9.35 14.89
N GLU A 155 -9.56 8.03 14.82
CA GLU A 155 -9.27 7.11 15.93
C GLU A 155 -7.77 7.06 16.27
N LYS A 156 -6.90 6.85 15.27
CA LYS A 156 -5.45 6.67 15.51
C LYS A 156 -4.74 7.98 15.88
N VAL A 157 -5.08 9.09 15.23
CA VAL A 157 -4.43 10.38 15.46
C VAL A 157 -4.93 11.03 16.73
N TRP A 158 -6.20 10.82 17.12
CA TRP A 158 -6.68 11.28 18.41
C TRP A 158 -5.94 10.60 19.57
N LEU A 159 -5.74 9.28 19.50
CA LEU A 159 -4.97 8.53 20.50
C LEU A 159 -3.50 8.99 20.61
N ALA A 160 -2.89 9.42 19.51
CA ALA A 160 -1.51 9.91 19.52
C ALA A 160 -1.34 11.30 20.18
N ARG A 161 -2.44 12.01 20.46
CA ARG A 161 -2.44 13.35 21.09
C ARG A 161 -2.78 13.35 22.58
N SER A 162 -3.26 12.23 23.12
CA SER A 162 -3.67 12.04 24.51
C SER A 162 -2.61 11.31 25.32
#